data_AF-A0A2K5V387-F1
#
_entry.id   AF-A0A2K5V387-F1
#
_cell.length_a   1.000
_cell.length_b   1.000
_cell.length_c   1.000
_cell.angle_alpha   90.00
_cell.angle_beta   90.00
_cell.angle_gamma   90.00
#
_symmetry.space_group_name_H-M   'P 1'
#
loop_
_entity.id
_entity.type
_entity.pdbx_description
1 polymer ?
#
loop_
_entity_poly.entity_id
_entity_poly.type
_entity_poly.pdbx_seq_one_letter_code
_entity_poly.pdbx_strand_id
1 'polypeptide(L)' 'MGTSNIFLCVLFLCGALGLTMSPARGRLRCYTCSLAKSCYPVPTKCQDDESCSISIGTSDQSEIIER' A
#
# COMPACT_ATOMS: atom_id res chain seq x y z
N MET A 1 -1.74 -26.53 31.11
CA MET A 1 -2.80 -25.50 31.00
C MET A 1 -2.33 -24.06 31.32
N GLY A 2 -1.03 -23.75 31.35
CA GLY A 2 -0.55 -22.38 31.65
C GLY A 2 0.07 -21.63 30.47
N THR A 3 0.72 -22.34 29.56
CA THR A 3 1.47 -21.75 28.43
C THR A 3 0.58 -21.12 27.37
N SER A 4 -0.57 -21.72 27.08
CA SER A 4 -1.55 -21.21 26.11
C SER A 4 -2.10 -19.85 26.51
N ASN A 5 -2.41 -19.67 27.80
CA ASN A 5 -2.98 -18.41 28.29
C ASN A 5 -1.96 -17.26 28.23
N ILE A 6 -0.70 -17.54 28.58
CA ILE A 6 0.40 -16.56 28.46
C ILE A 6 0.60 -16.15 27.00
N PHE A 7 0.55 -17.11 26.07
CA PHE A 7 0.70 -16.85 24.64
C PHE A 7 -0.42 -15.94 24.12
N LEU A 8 -1.68 -16.22 24.51
CA LEU A 8 -2.83 -15.40 24.16
C LEU A 8 -2.73 -13.98 24.73
N CYS A 9 -2.28 -13.82 25.98
CA CYS A 9 -2.04 -12.50 26.57
C CYS A 9 -1.00 -11.70 25.80
N VAL A 10 0.12 -12.32 25.39
CA VAL A 10 1.16 -11.64 24.61
C VAL A 10 0.64 -11.22 23.24
N LEU A 11 -0.09 -12.10 22.55
CA LEU A 11 -0.70 -11.78 21.26
C LEU A 11 -1.72 -10.63 21.36
N PHE A 12 -2.56 -10.67 22.39
CA PHE A 12 -3.56 -9.63 22.64
C PHE A 12 -2.91 -8.28 22.92
N LEU A 13 -1.87 -8.25 23.76
CA LEU A 13 -1.12 -7.04 24.05
C LEU A 13 -0.40 -6.51 22.81
N CYS A 14 0.23 -7.37 22.00
CA CYS A 14 0.87 -6.96 20.75
C CYS A 14 -0.13 -6.35 19.74
N GLY A 15 -1.35 -6.92 19.65
CA GLY A 15 -2.42 -6.39 18.80
C GLY A 15 -2.94 -5.04 19.29
N ALA A 16 -3.13 -4.87 20.60
CA ALA A 16 -3.61 -3.63 21.21
C ALA A 16 -2.58 -2.48 21.17
N LEU A 17 -1.30 -2.82 21.29
CA LEU A 17 -0.17 -1.86 21.22
C LEU A 17 0.23 -1.52 19.78
N GLY A 18 -0.41 -2.12 18.76
CA GLY A 18 -0.04 -1.91 17.36
C GLY A 18 1.37 -2.44 17.01
N LEU A 19 1.90 -3.37 17.82
CA LEU A 19 3.20 -4.01 17.62
C LEU A 19 3.14 -5.11 16.55
N THR A 20 2.18 -5.03 15.63
CA THR A 20 2.28 -5.80 14.40
C THR A 20 3.53 -5.28 13.70
N MET A 21 4.60 -6.08 13.74
CA MET A 21 5.75 -5.81 12.89
C MET A 21 5.21 -5.74 11.47
N SER A 22 5.16 -4.50 10.97
CA SER A 22 4.90 -4.16 9.58
C SER A 22 5.66 -5.18 8.73
N PRO A 23 4.96 -6.09 8.02
CA PRO A 23 5.58 -7.27 7.44
C PRO A 23 6.64 -6.76 6.48
N ALA A 24 7.91 -7.00 6.83
CA ALA A 24 9.12 -6.48 6.19
C ALA A 24 8.79 -5.82 4.85
N ARG A 25 8.43 -4.53 4.89
CA ARG A 25 7.79 -3.88 3.75
C ARG A 25 8.87 -3.72 2.70
N GLY A 26 8.99 -4.72 1.83
CA GLY A 26 9.87 -4.66 0.68
C GLY A 26 9.57 -3.33 0.00
N ARG A 27 10.60 -2.49 -0.13
CA ARG A 27 10.51 -1.13 -0.65
C ARG A 27 9.65 -1.14 -1.92
N LEU A 28 8.36 -0.87 -1.77
CA LEU A 28 7.37 -1.05 -2.83
C LEU A 28 7.76 -0.13 -3.99
N ARG A 29 7.54 -0.58 -5.22
CA ARG A 29 7.77 0.27 -6.39
C ARG A 29 6.47 0.41 -7.16
N CYS A 30 6.03 1.65 -7.31
CA CYS A 30 4.74 2.03 -7.87
C CYS A 30 4.99 2.68 -9.25
N TYR A 31 4.18 2.36 -10.26
CA TYR A 31 4.10 3.20 -11.45
C TYR A 31 3.26 4.43 -11.13
N THR A 32 3.66 5.58 -11.66
CA THR A 32 2.94 6.85 -11.48
C THR A 32 2.37 7.31 -12.82
N CYS A 33 1.10 7.66 -12.81
CA CYS A 33 0.35 8.09 -13.98
C CYS A 33 -0.70 9.13 -13.53
N SER A 34 -1.19 9.96 -14.44
CA SER A 34 -2.30 10.87 -14.15
C SER A 34 -3.22 10.99 -15.35
N LEU A 35 -4.37 11.64 -15.20
CA LEU A 35 -5.28 11.86 -16.32
C LEU A 35 -4.60 12.61 -17.48
N ALA A 36 -3.76 13.60 -17.15
CA ALA A 36 -3.07 14.43 -18.13
C ALA A 36 -1.76 13.83 -18.68
N LYS A 37 -1.23 12.75 -18.07
CA LYS A 37 0.06 12.17 -18.43
C LYS A 37 0.03 10.66 -18.39
N SER A 38 0.53 10.04 -19.45
CA SER A 38 0.77 8.61 -19.50
C SER A 38 1.67 8.15 -18.35
N CYS A 39 1.58 6.86 -18.02
CA CYS A 39 2.42 6.26 -17.00
C CYS A 39 3.92 6.43 -17.33
N TYR A 40 4.72 6.77 -16.33
CA TYR A 40 6.17 6.78 -16.48
C TYR A 40 6.68 5.34 -16.71
N PRO A 41 7.69 5.13 -17.58
CA PRO A 41 8.18 3.79 -17.90
C PRO A 41 8.96 3.13 -16.76
N VAL A 42 9.38 3.90 -15.75
CA VAL A 42 10.18 3.42 -14.62
C VAL A 42 9.40 3.62 -13.32
N PRO A 43 9.23 2.56 -12.51
CA PRO A 43 8.49 2.66 -11.26
C PRO A 43 9.31 3.33 -10.16
N THR A 44 8.65 4.15 -9.34
CA THR A 44 9.25 4.91 -8.24
C THR A 44 9.13 4.14 -6.93
N LYS A 45 10.13 4.27 -6.07
CA LYS A 45 10.08 3.68 -4.73
C LYS A 45 9.06 4.43 -3.86
N CYS A 46 8.18 3.68 -3.21
CA CYS A 46 7.16 4.18 -2.31
C CYS A 46 7.71 4.14 -0.85
N GLN A 47 7.17 4.98 0.03
CA GLN A 47 7.52 4.97 1.45
C GLN A 47 7.07 3.64 2.06
N ASP A 48 7.70 3.22 3.16
CA ASP A 48 7.41 1.92 3.74
C ASP A 48 5.90 1.80 4.02
N ASP A 49 5.25 2.86 4.52
CA ASP A 49 3.82 2.76 4.84
C ASP A 49 2.82 2.91 3.66
N GLU A 50 3.29 3.10 2.43
CA GLU A 50 2.46 3.37 1.25
C GLU A 50 2.03 2.12 0.47
N SER A 51 0.95 2.25 -0.30
CA SER A 51 0.43 1.23 -1.22
C SER A 51 0.24 1.79 -2.63
N CYS A 52 0.47 0.97 -3.66
CA CYS A 52 0.04 1.32 -5.02
C CYS A 52 -1.49 1.36 -5.09
N SER A 53 -2.06 2.41 -5.65
CA SER A 53 -3.48 2.47 -5.98
C SER A 53 -3.66 2.88 -7.43
N ILE A 54 -4.74 2.38 -8.04
CA ILE A 54 -5.15 2.75 -9.39
C ILE A 54 -6.57 3.28 -9.29
N SER A 55 -6.74 4.52 -9.74
CA SER A 55 -8.04 5.17 -9.84
C SER A 55 -8.38 5.35 -11.31
N ILE A 56 -9.58 4.92 -11.69
CA ILE A 56 -10.08 5.03 -13.06
C ILE A 56 -11.33 5.90 -13.01
N GLY A 57 -11.35 6.93 -13.85
CA GLY A 57 -12.49 7.83 -14.01
C GLY A 57 -12.66 8.17 -15.48
N THR A 58 -13.88 8.48 -15.87
CA THR A 58 -14.19 9.03 -17.19
C THR A 58 -14.15 10.55 -17.10
N SER A 59 -13.45 11.20 -18.03
CA SER A 59 -13.52 12.66 -18.17
C SER A 59 -14.76 13.03 -18.99
N ASP A 60 -15.54 14.02 -18.53
CA ASP A 60 -16.61 14.64 -19.35
C ASP A 60 -16.03 15.48 -20.51
N GLN A 61 -14.75 15.86 -20.40
CA GLN A 61 -14.04 16.52 -21.48
C GLN A 61 -13.55 15.45 -22.44
N SER A 62 -13.99 15.52 -23.69
CA SER A 62 -13.54 14.70 -24.83
C SER A 62 -12.07 14.97 -25.17
N GLU A 63 -11.17 14.93 -24.19
CA GLU A 63 -9.74 14.87 -24.43
C GLU A 63 -9.42 13.44 -24.85
N ILE A 64 -9.31 13.27 -26.16
CA ILE A 64 -8.71 12.08 -26.75
C ILE A 64 -7.28 12.06 -26.24
N ILE A 65 -6.99 11.21 -25.26
CA ILE A 65 -5.61 10.93 -24.87
C ILE A 65 -5.02 10.12 -26.03
N GLU A 66 -4.44 10.81 -27.02
CA GLU A 66 -3.71 10.17 -28.11
C GLU A 66 -2.53 9.37 -27.52
N ARG A 67 -2.39 8.13 -28.01
CA ARG A 67 -1.36 7.18 -27.61
C ARG A 67 -0.24 7.13 -28.64
#